data_AF-A0A1X2IQ46-F1
#
_entry.id   AF-A0A1X2IQ46-F1
#
_cell.length_a   1.000
_cell.length_b   1.000
_cell.length_c   1.000
_cell.angle_alpha   90.00
_cell.angle_beta   90.00
_cell.angle_gamma   90.00
#
_symmetry.space_group_name_H-M   'P 1'
#
loop_
_entity.id
_entity.type
_entity.pdbx_description
1 polymer ?
#
loop_
_entity_poly.entity_id
_entity_poly.type
_entity_poly.pdbx_seq_one_letter_code
_entity_poly.pdbx_strand_id
1 'polypeptide(L)'
;LFDSTSVEVAPDLKEKYMDSPNSWQQYYQLKQQRLNQSNPLTLKEQVQQEIDDATLALEKAIEENNSISFNHLVSKMLWILDLLPNQGGCYYVLANILYYLHHDRAQFVLNEGRRLDPAFKPL
;
A
#
# COMPACT_ATOMS: atom_id res chain seq x y z
N LEU A 1 19.67 -9.19 -19.15
CA LEU A 1 19.36 -10.07 -18.02
C LEU A 1 18.70 -9.19 -16.98
N PHE A 2 17.41 -9.38 -16.74
CA PHE A 2 16.69 -8.65 -15.70
C PHE A 2 16.85 -9.45 -14.43
N ASP A 3 17.81 -9.07 -13.58
CA ASP A 3 17.85 -9.59 -12.23
C ASP A 3 16.61 -9.04 -11.53
N SER A 4 15.68 -9.94 -11.22
CA SER A 4 14.57 -9.62 -10.34
C SER A 4 15.16 -9.06 -9.06
N THR A 5 15.02 -7.75 -8.82
CA THR A 5 15.18 -7.19 -7.49
C THR A 5 14.19 -7.95 -6.62
N SER A 6 14.68 -8.94 -5.88
CA SER A 6 13.91 -9.65 -4.87
C SER A 6 13.56 -8.60 -3.84
N VAL A 7 12.37 -8.02 -3.97
CA VAL A 7 11.78 -7.21 -2.91
C VAL A 7 11.54 -8.19 -1.79
N GLU A 8 12.48 -8.27 -0.85
CA GLU A 8 12.29 -9.06 0.36
C GLU A 8 11.09 -8.45 1.09
N VAL A 9 10.05 -9.27 1.23
CA VAL A 9 8.87 -8.92 2.00
C VAL A 9 9.35 -8.54 3.40
N ALA A 10 8.98 -7.35 3.84
CA ALA A 10 9.40 -6.86 5.15
C ALA A 10 9.07 -7.90 6.25
N PRO A 11 9.91 -8.08 7.27
CA PRO A 11 9.75 -9.18 8.23
C PRO A 11 8.38 -9.24 8.91
N ASP A 12 7.76 -8.09 9.13
CA ASP A 12 6.41 -7.90 9.68
C ASP A 12 5.29 -8.33 8.72
N LEU A 13 5.55 -8.33 7.41
CA LEU A 13 4.65 -8.87 6.39
C LEU A 13 4.90 -10.34 6.09
N LYS A 14 6.12 -10.82 6.32
CA LYS A 14 6.52 -12.18 5.96
C LYS A 14 5.60 -13.20 6.63
N GLU A 15 5.30 -13.04 7.90
CA GLU A 15 4.40 -13.94 8.63
C GLU A 15 2.96 -13.92 8.10
N LYS A 16 2.52 -12.82 7.47
CA LYS A 16 1.15 -12.63 6.98
C LYS A 16 0.94 -13.07 5.53
N TYR A 17 1.98 -13.00 4.71
CA TYR A 17 1.94 -13.32 3.29
C TYR A 17 2.81 -14.54 2.92
N MET A 18 3.46 -15.18 3.89
CA MET A 18 4.23 -16.42 3.64
C MET A 18 3.33 -17.56 3.18
N ASP A 19 2.13 -17.65 3.74
CA ASP A 19 1.24 -18.78 3.51
C ASP A 19 0.09 -18.37 2.59
N SER A 20 0.10 -18.92 1.38
CA SER A 20 -1.04 -18.77 0.47
C SER A 20 -2.28 -19.41 1.13
N PRO A 21 -3.46 -18.76 1.10
CA PRO A 21 -4.67 -19.37 1.62
C PRO A 21 -4.96 -20.69 0.92
N ASN A 22 -5.34 -21.71 1.69
CA ASN A 22 -5.82 -23.00 1.15
C ASN A 22 -7.06 -22.83 0.25
N SER A 23 -7.82 -21.73 0.44
CA SER A 23 -8.90 -21.30 -0.44
C SER A 23 -8.97 -19.77 -0.47
N TRP A 24 -8.70 -19.19 -1.64
CA TRP A 24 -8.82 -17.75 -1.88
C TRP A 24 -10.26 -17.26 -1.67
N GLN A 25 -11.26 -18.05 -2.05
CA GLN A 25 -12.65 -17.70 -1.87
C GLN A 25 -13.01 -17.56 -0.38
N GLN A 26 -12.61 -18.52 0.45
CA GLN A 26 -12.86 -18.47 1.90
C GLN A 26 -12.11 -17.30 2.55
N TYR A 27 -10.87 -17.04 2.11
CA TYR A 27 -10.09 -15.90 2.56
C TYR A 27 -10.83 -14.58 2.32
N TYR A 28 -11.30 -14.32 1.10
CA TYR A 28 -12.03 -13.10 0.79
C TYR A 28 -13.39 -13.01 1.50
N GLN A 29 -14.09 -14.13 1.69
CA GLN A 29 -15.34 -14.16 2.46
C GLN A 29 -15.12 -13.78 3.93
N LEU A 30 -14.14 -14.38 4.61
CA LEU A 30 -13.80 -14.06 5.99
C LEU A 30 -13.34 -12.60 6.14
N LYS A 31 -12.57 -12.12 5.16
CA LYS A 31 -12.11 -10.75 5.10
C LYS A 31 -13.26 -9.75 4.97
N GLN A 32 -14.22 -10.03 4.10
CA GLN A 32 -15.42 -9.20 3.95
C GLN A 32 -16.29 -9.20 5.21
N GLN A 33 -16.41 -10.33 5.90
CA GLN A 33 -17.11 -10.42 7.17
C GLN A 33 -16.47 -9.54 8.26
N ARG A 34 -15.13 -9.52 8.36
CA ARG A 34 -14.41 -8.66 9.32
C ARG A 34 -14.58 -7.18 9.02
N LEU A 35 -14.55 -6.81 7.74
CA LEU A 35 -14.82 -5.42 7.31
C LEU A 35 -16.25 -4.99 7.69
N ASN A 36 -17.24 -5.87 7.49
CA ASN A 36 -18.63 -5.58 7.85
C ASN A 36 -18.88 -5.48 9.37
N GLN A 37 -18.01 -6.04 10.19
CA GLN A 37 -18.06 -5.94 11.66
C GLN A 37 -17.38 -4.68 12.19
N SER A 38 -16.60 -3.97 11.35
CA SER A 38 -15.88 -2.76 11.74
C SER A 38 -16.79 -1.52 11.60
N ASN A 39 -16.67 -0.55 12.50
CA ASN A 39 -17.37 0.72 12.36
C ASN A 39 -16.82 1.46 11.11
N PRO A 40 -17.63 1.72 10.07
CA PRO A 40 -17.15 2.29 8.82
C PRO A 40 -16.48 3.65 8.96
N LEU A 41 -16.93 4.48 9.91
CA LEU A 41 -16.35 5.81 10.16
C LEU A 41 -14.95 5.68 10.79
N THR A 42 -14.84 4.85 11.82
CA THR A 42 -13.56 4.59 12.50
C THR A 42 -12.54 3.96 11.55
N LEU A 43 -12.96 3.02 10.70
CA LEU A 43 -12.08 2.42 9.70
C LEU A 43 -11.58 3.45 8.69
N LYS A 44 -12.45 4.36 8.25
CA LYS A 44 -12.08 5.42 7.32
C LYS A 44 -11.06 6.39 7.93
N GLU A 45 -11.28 6.82 9.18
CA GLU A 45 -10.36 7.71 9.89
C GLU A 45 -9.00 7.07 10.11
N GLN A 46 -8.97 5.79 10.51
CA GLN A 46 -7.72 5.03 10.68
C GLN A 46 -6.95 4.92 9.35
N VAL A 47 -7.65 4.58 8.27
CA VAL A 47 -7.02 4.44 6.95
C VAL A 47 -6.46 5.76 6.45
N GLN A 48 -7.19 6.86 6.64
CA GLN A 48 -6.70 8.20 6.29
C GLN A 48 -5.44 8.54 7.10
N GLN A 49 -5.46 8.32 8.42
CA GLN A 49 -4.30 8.58 9.26
C GLN A 49 -3.07 7.77 8.81
N GLU A 50 -3.25 6.48 8.52
CA GLU A 50 -2.16 5.60 8.07
C GLU A 50 -1.58 6.05 6.72
N ILE A 51 -2.40 6.62 5.83
CA ILE A 51 -1.98 7.19 4.55
C ILE A 51 -1.21 8.50 4.75
N ASP A 52 -1.70 9.37 5.63
CA ASP A 52 -1.06 10.65 5.94
C ASP A 52 0.33 10.40 6.58
N ASP A 53 0.39 9.49 7.56
CA ASP A 53 1.64 9.07 8.19
C ASP A 53 2.62 8.45 7.19
N ALA A 54 2.12 7.62 6.27
CA ALA A 54 2.95 7.01 5.23
C ALA A 54 3.48 8.04 4.23
N THR A 55 2.70 9.08 3.93
CA THR A 55 3.11 10.19 3.05
C THR A 55 4.25 10.99 3.69
N LEU A 56 4.13 11.35 4.97
CA LEU A 56 5.19 12.03 5.71
C LEU A 56 6.46 11.17 5.85
N ALA A 57 6.28 9.88 6.15
CA ALA A 57 7.40 8.95 6.27
C ALA A 57 8.12 8.71 4.93
N LEU A 58 7.39 8.77 3.80
CA LEU A 58 7.97 8.71 2.46
C LEU A 58 8.87 9.92 2.19
N GLU A 59 8.38 11.14 2.46
CA GLU A 59 9.16 12.37 2.29
C GLU A 59 10.47 12.29 3.07
N LYS A 60 10.39 11.92 4.35
CA LYS A 60 11.55 11.72 5.20
C LYS A 60 12.51 10.65 4.65
N ALA A 61 11.99 9.52 4.18
CA ALA A 61 12.83 8.45 3.63
C ALA A 61 13.57 8.89 2.36
N ILE A 62 12.93 9.72 1.52
CA ILE A 62 13.54 10.34 0.33
C ILE A 62 14.65 11.32 0.73
N GLU A 63 14.38 12.20 1.71
CA GLU A 63 15.35 13.16 2.24
C GLU A 63 16.59 12.48 2.84
N GLU A 64 16.38 11.39 3.58
CA GLU A 64 17.44 10.63 4.24
C GLU A 64 18.13 9.61 3.30
N ASN A 65 17.68 9.48 2.05
CA ASN A 65 18.11 8.43 1.10
C ASN A 65 18.05 7.02 1.72
N ASN A 66 17.01 6.76 2.51
CA ASN A 66 16.82 5.53 3.26
C ASN A 66 15.85 4.60 2.53
N SER A 67 16.37 3.87 1.54
CA SER A 67 15.58 2.96 0.72
C SER A 67 14.99 1.75 1.47
N ILE A 68 15.52 1.42 2.66
CA ILE A 68 15.02 0.31 3.48
C ILE A 68 13.60 0.62 3.98
N SER A 69 13.33 1.88 4.32
CA SER A 69 12.02 2.35 4.78
C SER A 69 10.92 2.15 3.74
N PHE A 70 11.25 2.10 2.44
CA PHE A 70 10.28 1.87 1.38
C PHE A 70 9.60 0.50 1.49
N ASN A 71 10.30 -0.53 1.95
CA ASN A 71 9.69 -1.86 2.08
C ASN A 71 8.52 -1.83 3.08
N HIS A 72 8.66 -1.13 4.20
CA HIS A 72 7.58 -0.97 5.18
C HIS A 72 6.41 -0.14 4.62
N LEU A 73 6.72 0.92 3.86
CA LEU A 73 5.68 1.75 3.24
C LEU A 73 4.90 0.98 2.17
N VAL A 74 5.59 0.32 1.25
CA VAL A 74 4.97 -0.54 0.21
C VAL A 74 4.08 -1.58 0.86
N SER A 75 4.60 -2.24 1.88
CA SER A 75 3.91 -3.25 2.67
C SER A 75 2.58 -2.75 3.24
N LYS A 76 2.64 -1.61 3.93
CA LYS A 76 1.46 -0.99 4.54
C LYS A 76 0.44 -0.56 3.49
N MET A 77 0.88 0.07 2.39
CA MET A 77 -0.01 0.53 1.33
C MET A 77 -0.71 -0.64 0.63
N LEU A 78 0.02 -1.72 0.33
CA LEU A 78 -0.59 -2.93 -0.25
C LEU A 78 -1.59 -3.58 0.70
N TRP A 79 -1.32 -3.57 2.02
CA TRP A 79 -2.28 -4.07 3.00
C TRP A 79 -3.57 -3.25 3.05
N ILE A 80 -3.47 -1.91 3.01
CA ILE A 80 -4.64 -1.04 2.95
C ILE A 80 -5.41 -1.29 1.65
N LEU A 81 -4.74 -1.35 0.51
CA LEU A 81 -5.37 -1.58 -0.80
C LEU A 81 -6.02 -2.95 -0.92
N ASP A 82 -5.46 -3.96 -0.25
CA ASP A 82 -6.05 -5.28 -0.18
C ASP A 82 -7.42 -5.20 0.54
N LEU A 83 -7.58 -4.34 1.54
CA LEU A 83 -8.85 -4.15 2.26
C LEU A 83 -9.80 -3.15 1.58
N LEU A 84 -9.24 -2.05 1.08
CA LEU A 84 -9.94 -0.89 0.54
C LEU A 84 -9.21 -0.46 -0.74
N PRO A 85 -9.58 -1.02 -1.90
CA PRO A 85 -8.86 -0.74 -3.15
C PRO A 85 -9.06 0.70 -3.67
N ASN A 86 -10.04 1.44 -3.14
CA ASN A 86 -10.36 2.80 -3.59
C ASN A 86 -9.69 3.86 -2.69
N GLN A 87 -8.42 3.66 -2.35
CA GLN A 87 -7.66 4.59 -1.50
C GLN A 87 -6.55 5.25 -2.33
N GLY A 88 -6.84 6.42 -2.91
CA GLY A 88 -5.94 7.11 -3.84
C GLY A 88 -4.56 7.41 -3.25
N GLY A 89 -4.52 7.71 -1.95
CA GLY A 89 -3.28 7.99 -1.23
C GLY A 89 -2.31 6.82 -1.18
N CYS A 90 -2.80 5.58 -1.13
CA CYS A 90 -1.93 4.41 -1.19
C CYS A 90 -1.23 4.30 -2.55
N TYR A 91 -1.96 4.52 -3.65
CA TYR A 91 -1.38 4.55 -4.99
C TYR A 91 -0.39 5.72 -5.16
N TYR A 92 -0.68 6.87 -4.55
CA TYR A 92 0.23 8.01 -4.55
C TYR A 92 1.57 7.67 -3.87
N VAL A 93 1.55 7.10 -2.67
CA VAL A 93 2.77 6.68 -1.96
C VAL A 93 3.54 5.64 -2.78
N LEU A 94 2.86 4.60 -3.29
CA LEU A 94 3.49 3.56 -4.11
C LEU A 94 4.10 4.12 -5.41
N ALA A 95 3.41 5.01 -6.10
CA ALA A 95 3.91 5.62 -7.32
C ALA A 95 5.16 6.48 -7.07
N ASN A 96 5.21 7.22 -5.96
CA ASN A 96 6.38 8.02 -5.59
C ASN A 96 7.59 7.16 -5.23
N ILE A 97 7.39 6.04 -4.50
CA ILE A 97 8.46 5.07 -4.25
C ILE A 97 9.02 4.54 -5.57
N LEU A 98 8.13 4.12 -6.49
CA LEU A 98 8.55 3.65 -7.82
C LEU A 98 9.28 4.73 -8.62
N TYR A 99 8.81 5.98 -8.55
CA TYR A 99 9.44 7.12 -9.22
C TYR A 99 10.86 7.37 -8.69
N TYR A 100 11.02 7.38 -7.36
CA TYR A 100 12.31 7.56 -6.71
C TYR A 100 13.30 6.44 -7.08
N LEU A 101 12.80 5.21 -7.20
CA LEU A 101 13.58 4.04 -7.64
C LEU A 101 13.77 3.96 -9.17
N HIS A 102 13.35 4.98 -9.93
CA HIS A 102 13.43 5.04 -11.39
C HIS A 102 12.71 3.88 -12.12
N HIS A 103 11.62 3.38 -11.55
CA HIS A 103 10.81 2.33 -12.16
C HIS A 103 9.78 2.91 -13.15
N ASP A 104 9.72 2.33 -14.34
CA ASP A 104 8.84 2.71 -15.46
C ASP A 104 7.32 2.67 -15.15
N ARG A 105 6.90 1.97 -14.09
CA ARG A 105 5.48 1.79 -13.73
C ARG A 105 4.94 2.88 -12.82
N ALA A 106 5.75 3.83 -12.36
CA ALA A 106 5.32 4.89 -11.44
C ALA A 106 4.09 5.66 -11.97
N GLN A 107 4.13 6.09 -13.24
CA GLN A 107 3.03 6.82 -13.85
C GLN A 107 1.75 5.98 -13.98
N PHE A 108 1.89 4.69 -14.28
CA PHE A 108 0.77 3.76 -14.38
C PHE A 108 0.06 3.63 -13.03
N VAL A 109 0.81 3.40 -11.95
CA VAL A 109 0.26 3.26 -10.59
C VAL A 109 -0.43 4.56 -10.15
N LEU A 110 0.16 5.72 -10.44
CA LEU A 110 -0.45 7.02 -10.14
C LEU A 110 -1.78 7.22 -10.86
N ASN A 111 -1.85 6.83 -12.14
CA ASN A 111 -3.07 6.96 -12.94
C ASN A 111 -4.18 6.02 -12.46
N GLU A 112 -3.84 4.79 -12.05
CA GLU A 112 -4.81 3.87 -11.45
C GLU A 112 -5.36 4.41 -10.13
N GLY A 113 -4.51 5.02 -9.30
CA GLY A 113 -4.95 5.71 -8.09
C GLY A 113 -5.97 6.81 -8.36
N ARG A 114 -5.69 7.69 -9.33
CA ARG A 114 -6.61 8.76 -9.74
C ARG A 114 -7.92 8.23 -10.31
N ARG A 115 -7.89 7.08 -10.99
CA ARG A 115 -9.09 6.43 -11.55
C ARG A 115 -9.98 5.86 -10.44
N LEU A 116 -9.38 5.25 -9.43
CA LEU A 116 -10.08 4.58 -8.33
C LEU A 116 -10.55 5.55 -7.24
N ASP A 117 -9.82 6.65 -7.05
CA ASP A 117 -10.15 7.71 -6.11
C ASP A 117 -9.86 9.10 -6.74
N PRO A 118 -10.79 9.61 -7.58
CA PRO A 118 -10.62 10.91 -8.24
C PRO A 118 -10.66 12.11 -7.30
N ALA A 119 -11.15 11.92 -6.06
CA ALA A 119 -11.27 12.98 -5.07
C ALA A 119 -9.98 13.17 -4.27
N PHE A 120 -9.09 12.16 -4.25
CA PHE A 120 -7.81 12.25 -3.59
C PHE A 120 -6.95 13.39 -4.14
N LYS A 121 -6.38 14.17 -3.23
CA LYS A 121 -5.38 15.19 -3.51
C LYS A 121 -4.19 14.94 -2.59
N PRO A 122 -2.97 14.86 -3.13
CA PRO A 122 -1.77 14.85 -2.29
C PRO A 122 -1.75 16.09 -1.39
N LEU A 123 -1.23 15.93 -0.17
CA LEU A 123 -0.97 17.02 0.77
C LEU A 123 0.10 17.98 0.23
#